data_AF-A0A0Q8DFN0-F1
#
_entry.id   AF-A0A0Q8DFN0-F1
#
_cell.length_a   1.000
_cell.length_b   1.000
_cell.length_c   1.000
_cell.angle_alpha   90.00
_cell.angle_beta   90.00
_cell.angle_gamma   90.00
#
_symmetry.space_group_name_H-M   'P 1'
#
loop_
_entity.id
_entity.type
_entity.pdbx_description
1 polymer ?
#
loop_
_entity_poly.entity_id
_entity_poly.type
_entity_poly.pdbx_seq_one_letter_code
_entity_poly.pdbx_strand_id
1 'polypeptide(L)'
;MPDAASARVAAQAGLRYVSDADPGIARLRSGRGFRYRDAQGRAVRDPTTLERIRSLAVPPAYREVWICAQASGHLQATGRDARGRKQYRYHPDWRHARDHGKFDRIVEFGAALPRLRRRLRSDLQLAGFPRAKVLAIVVALMADTLLRVGNDAYVRSNGTFGLSTLRNRHIDFLRDGRARLHFRGKGGQMHDVAIDDAKLVKQIRRCQQLPGQSLFQYRDDDGTVQPVDSDAINGYLREVMGGEFSAKDFRTWGATLAAFRRLAQLPLPEGKRSATPSERALARIEKAVVGEVAQALRNTPAVCRKSYIDPTVFAGWREEALASYAARARGDRQWEMAMLGFLKRRRRRRKS
;
A
#
# COMPACT_ATOMS: atom_id res chain seq x y z
N MET A 1 3.62 -3.06 -22.22
CA MET A 1 4.91 -2.36 -22.06
C MET A 1 5.47 -2.67 -20.68
N PRO A 2 6.73 -3.10 -20.56
CA PRO A 2 7.35 -3.31 -19.26
C PRO A 2 7.34 -2.00 -18.46
N ASP A 3 7.03 -2.06 -17.17
CA ASP A 3 7.21 -0.93 -16.25
C ASP A 3 8.71 -0.62 -16.19
N ALA A 4 9.13 0.49 -16.81
CA ALA A 4 10.52 0.90 -16.92
C ALA A 4 11.19 1.03 -15.53
N ALA A 5 10.42 1.35 -14.49
CA ALA A 5 10.93 1.37 -13.12
C ALA A 5 11.24 -0.05 -12.61
N SER A 6 10.34 -1.00 -12.87
CA SER A 6 10.54 -2.40 -12.48
C SER A 6 11.69 -3.07 -13.25
N ALA A 7 11.91 -2.72 -14.52
CA ALA A 7 13.06 -3.21 -15.28
C ALA A 7 14.40 -2.73 -14.70
N ARG A 8 14.50 -1.45 -14.29
CA ARG A 8 15.69 -0.91 -13.62
C ARG A 8 15.97 -1.59 -12.28
N VAL A 9 14.93 -1.84 -11.48
CA VAL A 9 15.07 -2.54 -10.19
C VAL A 9 15.57 -3.97 -10.39
N ALA A 10 15.15 -4.64 -11.46
CA ALA A 10 15.62 -5.99 -11.76
C ALA A 10 17.10 -5.96 -12.10
N ALA A 11 17.51 -5.05 -13.00
CA ALA A 11 18.90 -4.89 -13.40
C ALA A 11 19.84 -4.58 -12.22
N GLN A 12 19.43 -3.69 -11.31
CA GLN A 12 20.19 -3.37 -10.09
C GLN A 12 20.37 -4.57 -9.14
N ALA A 13 19.46 -5.54 -9.20
CA ALA A 13 19.54 -6.79 -8.44
C ALA A 13 20.28 -7.91 -9.20
N GLY A 14 20.87 -7.62 -10.37
CA GLY A 14 21.44 -8.64 -11.25
C GLY A 14 20.40 -9.57 -11.90
N LEU A 15 19.13 -9.16 -11.93
CA LEU A 15 18.00 -9.95 -12.43
C LEU A 15 17.50 -9.46 -13.79
N ARG A 16 16.90 -10.36 -14.55
CA ARG A 16 16.24 -10.07 -15.83
C ARG A 16 14.77 -9.74 -15.60
N TYR A 17 14.31 -8.65 -16.20
CA TYR A 17 12.88 -8.36 -16.26
C TYR A 17 12.21 -9.33 -17.24
N VAL A 18 11.18 -10.04 -16.80
CA VAL A 18 10.47 -11.09 -17.55
C VAL A 18 8.97 -11.00 -17.29
N SER A 19 8.16 -11.37 -18.26
CA SER A 19 6.71 -11.44 -18.19
C SER A 19 6.26 -12.90 -18.24
N ASP A 20 5.10 -13.21 -17.67
CA ASP A 20 4.51 -14.53 -17.85
C ASP A 20 3.75 -14.72 -19.17
N ALA A 21 3.77 -13.69 -20.02
CA ALA A 21 3.51 -13.81 -21.45
C ALA A 21 4.73 -14.33 -22.24
N ASP A 22 5.93 -14.31 -21.64
CA ASP A 22 7.14 -14.81 -22.29
C ASP A 22 7.12 -16.34 -22.35
N PRO A 23 7.83 -16.96 -23.31
CA PRO A 23 8.04 -18.40 -23.33
C PRO A 23 8.57 -18.92 -21.98
N GLY A 24 7.92 -19.95 -21.42
CA GLY A 24 8.25 -20.49 -20.12
C GLY A 24 7.96 -21.98 -19.99
N ILE A 25 8.07 -22.48 -18.77
CA ILE A 25 7.85 -23.88 -18.42
C ILE A 25 6.41 -24.03 -17.91
N ALA A 26 5.64 -24.91 -18.55
CA ALA A 26 4.29 -25.26 -18.15
C ALA A 26 4.31 -26.40 -17.13
N ARG A 27 3.53 -26.27 -16.06
CA ARG A 27 3.28 -27.36 -15.09
C ARG A 27 2.00 -28.10 -15.43
N LEU A 28 2.11 -29.40 -15.69
CA LEU A 28 0.99 -30.28 -16.03
C LEU A 28 0.80 -31.35 -14.96
N ARG A 29 -0.46 -31.68 -14.62
CA ARG A 29 -0.75 -32.79 -13.70
C ARG A 29 -0.36 -34.12 -14.34
N SER A 30 0.26 -35.00 -13.56
CA SER A 30 0.67 -36.34 -13.99
C SER A 30 0.57 -37.31 -12.82
N GLY A 31 -0.46 -38.16 -12.81
CA GLY A 31 -0.74 -39.07 -11.70
C GLY A 31 -0.86 -38.32 -10.36
N ARG A 32 -0.07 -38.75 -9.37
CA ARG A 32 0.01 -38.13 -8.02
C ARG A 32 0.89 -36.86 -7.97
N GLY A 33 1.54 -36.49 -9.08
CA GLY A 33 2.49 -35.38 -9.12
C GLY A 33 2.33 -34.45 -10.32
N PHE A 34 3.43 -33.83 -10.72
CA PHE A 34 3.49 -32.90 -11.83
C PHE A 34 4.61 -33.26 -12.80
N ARG A 35 4.36 -33.01 -14.10
CA ARG A 35 5.38 -33.00 -15.15
C ARG A 35 5.56 -31.57 -15.67
N TYR A 36 6.74 -31.28 -16.16
CA TYR A 36 7.10 -29.94 -16.64
C TYR A 36 7.48 -30.01 -18.11
N ARG A 37 6.94 -29.09 -18.91
CA ARG A 37 7.26 -28.96 -20.34
C ARG A 37 7.81 -27.57 -20.62
N ASP A 38 8.86 -27.48 -21.43
CA ASP A 38 9.40 -26.20 -21.88
C ASP A 38 8.47 -25.51 -22.90
N ALA A 39 8.87 -24.35 -23.40
CA ALA A 39 8.09 -23.57 -24.35
C ALA A 39 7.89 -24.28 -25.71
N GLN A 40 8.74 -25.25 -26.03
CA GLN A 40 8.65 -26.09 -27.22
C GLN A 40 7.88 -27.40 -26.95
N GLY A 41 7.33 -27.56 -25.75
CA GLY A 41 6.60 -28.75 -25.35
C GLY A 41 7.48 -29.95 -24.98
N ARG A 42 8.81 -29.81 -24.93
CA ARG A 42 9.72 -30.91 -24.55
C ARG A 42 9.74 -31.10 -23.04
N ALA A 43 9.97 -32.34 -22.60
CA ALA A 43 10.02 -32.65 -21.17
C ALA A 43 11.25 -32.00 -20.51
N VAL A 44 11.02 -31.25 -19.44
CA VAL A 44 12.11 -30.68 -18.63
C VAL A 44 12.66 -31.79 -17.72
N ARG A 45 13.89 -32.23 -17.98
CA ARG A 45 14.58 -33.30 -17.23
C ARG A 45 15.81 -32.81 -16.46
N ASP A 46 16.27 -31.59 -16.73
CA ASP A 46 17.43 -30.99 -16.09
C ASP A 46 17.25 -30.94 -14.55
N PRO A 47 18.10 -31.63 -13.76
CA PRO A 47 17.96 -31.71 -12.31
C PRO A 47 17.97 -30.34 -11.62
N THR A 48 18.85 -29.43 -12.05
CA THR A 48 18.98 -28.09 -11.48
C THR A 48 17.72 -27.26 -11.69
N THR A 49 17.14 -27.33 -12.90
CA THR A 49 15.86 -26.68 -13.21
C THR A 49 14.73 -27.26 -12.38
N LEU A 50 14.65 -28.59 -12.24
CA LEU A 50 13.61 -29.25 -11.45
C LEU A 50 13.71 -28.91 -9.96
N GLU A 51 14.92 -28.85 -9.40
CA GLU A 51 15.15 -28.44 -8.01
C GLU A 51 14.71 -27.00 -7.77
N ARG A 52 15.09 -26.07 -8.66
CA ARG A 52 14.61 -24.68 -8.61
C ARG A 52 13.08 -24.62 -8.64
N ILE A 53 12.43 -25.38 -9.53
CA ILE A 53 10.97 -25.41 -9.60
C ILE A 53 10.35 -25.86 -8.26
N ARG A 54 10.92 -26.87 -7.61
CA ARG A 54 10.46 -27.35 -6.29
C ARG A 54 10.62 -26.26 -5.22
N SER A 55 11.75 -25.55 -5.20
CA SER A 55 12.02 -24.50 -4.21
C SER A 55 11.07 -23.30 -4.31
N LEU A 56 10.45 -23.07 -5.48
CA LEU A 56 9.42 -22.03 -5.64
C LEU A 56 8.15 -22.30 -4.81
N ALA A 57 7.94 -23.53 -4.35
CA ALA A 57 6.79 -23.94 -3.54
C ALA A 57 5.45 -23.44 -4.12
N VAL A 58 5.25 -23.65 -5.42
CA VAL A 58 3.99 -23.30 -6.10
C VAL A 58 2.90 -24.29 -5.64
N PRO A 59 1.83 -23.85 -4.95
CA PRO A 59 0.84 -24.76 -4.37
C PRO A 59 0.26 -25.75 -5.39
N PRO A 60 0.08 -27.03 -5.03
CA PRO A 60 -0.46 -28.05 -5.94
C PRO A 60 -1.86 -27.75 -6.48
N ALA A 61 -2.65 -26.96 -5.73
CA ALA A 61 -4.00 -26.56 -6.13
C ALA A 61 -4.02 -25.48 -7.23
N TYR A 62 -2.90 -24.80 -7.51
CA TYR A 62 -2.88 -23.74 -8.51
C TYR A 62 -3.01 -24.30 -9.93
N ARG A 63 -3.85 -23.64 -10.73
CA ARG A 63 -4.08 -23.92 -12.17
C ARG A 63 -3.31 -22.92 -13.03
N GLU A 64 -3.20 -23.19 -14.33
CA GLU A 64 -2.55 -22.30 -15.31
C GLU A 64 -1.18 -21.80 -14.83
N VAL A 65 -0.33 -22.74 -14.42
CA VAL A 65 0.98 -22.40 -13.84
C VAL A 65 2.01 -22.22 -14.94
N TRP A 66 2.52 -21.00 -15.04
CA TRP A 66 3.68 -20.63 -15.82
C TRP A 66 4.90 -20.51 -14.90
N ILE A 67 6.04 -21.03 -15.32
CA ILE A 67 7.30 -20.95 -14.58
C ILE A 67 8.36 -20.36 -15.51
N CYS A 68 9.11 -19.37 -15.03
CA CYS A 68 10.16 -18.75 -15.82
C CYS A 68 11.26 -19.77 -16.15
N ALA A 69 11.68 -19.79 -17.41
CA ALA A 69 12.79 -20.64 -17.88
C ALA A 69 14.14 -20.20 -17.31
N GLN A 70 14.31 -18.89 -17.07
CA GLN A 70 15.57 -18.32 -16.59
C GLN A 70 15.61 -18.25 -15.06
N ALA A 71 16.66 -18.80 -14.45
CA ALA A 71 16.87 -18.70 -13.01
C ALA A 71 17.00 -17.23 -12.55
N SER A 72 17.62 -16.37 -13.37
CA SER A 72 17.79 -14.94 -13.11
C SER A 72 16.54 -14.09 -13.41
N GLY A 73 15.41 -14.68 -13.78
CA GLY A 73 14.17 -13.93 -14.03
C GLY A 73 13.58 -13.37 -12.73
N HIS A 74 13.25 -12.08 -12.69
CA HIS A 74 12.72 -11.47 -11.47
C HIS A 74 11.38 -12.09 -11.03
N LEU A 75 10.52 -12.43 -11.99
CA LEU A 75 9.32 -13.22 -11.82
C LEU A 75 9.65 -14.68 -12.12
N GLN A 76 9.47 -15.55 -11.14
CA GLN A 76 9.85 -16.95 -11.20
C GLN A 76 8.69 -17.88 -11.55
N ALA A 77 7.47 -17.58 -11.10
CA ALA A 77 6.29 -18.33 -11.52
C ALA A 77 5.00 -17.51 -11.33
N THR A 78 3.99 -17.85 -12.12
CA THR A 78 2.61 -17.43 -11.90
C THR A 78 1.68 -18.64 -11.87
N GLY A 79 0.48 -18.44 -11.34
CA GLY A 79 -0.57 -19.45 -11.35
C GLY A 79 -1.87 -18.88 -10.82
N ARG A 80 -2.99 -19.55 -11.10
CA ARG A 80 -4.31 -19.18 -10.57
C ARG A 80 -4.66 -20.00 -9.35
N ASP A 81 -5.02 -19.33 -8.27
CA ASP A 81 -5.50 -20.02 -7.07
C ASP A 81 -6.92 -20.58 -7.24
N ALA A 82 -7.44 -21.24 -6.19
CA ALA A 82 -8.80 -21.82 -6.19
C ALA A 82 -9.93 -20.80 -6.44
N ARG A 83 -9.64 -19.49 -6.32
CA ARG A 83 -10.57 -18.39 -6.61
C ARG A 83 -10.30 -17.72 -7.97
N GLY A 84 -9.49 -18.33 -8.83
CA GLY A 84 -9.12 -17.82 -10.15
C GLY A 84 -8.15 -16.62 -10.13
N ARG A 85 -7.68 -16.21 -8.94
CA ARG A 85 -6.80 -15.03 -8.82
C ARG A 85 -5.40 -15.40 -9.25
N LYS A 86 -4.80 -14.55 -10.07
CA LYS A 86 -3.40 -14.68 -10.49
C LYS A 86 -2.47 -14.41 -9.30
N GLN A 87 -1.64 -15.39 -8.99
CA GLN A 87 -0.65 -15.38 -7.92
C GLN A 87 0.74 -15.41 -8.53
N TYR A 88 1.69 -14.79 -7.83
CA TYR A 88 3.05 -14.60 -8.32
C TYR A 88 4.06 -15.23 -7.34
N ARG A 89 5.17 -15.70 -7.89
CA ARG A 89 6.39 -16.08 -7.17
C ARG A 89 7.52 -15.29 -7.79
N TYR A 90 8.22 -14.52 -6.97
CA TYR A 90 9.37 -13.72 -7.40
C TYR A 90 10.67 -14.29 -6.86
N HIS A 91 11.77 -14.00 -7.57
CA HIS A 91 13.14 -14.26 -7.12
C HIS A 91 13.39 -13.66 -5.73
N PRO A 92 14.15 -14.33 -4.83
CA PRO A 92 14.48 -13.77 -3.52
C PRO A 92 15.12 -12.38 -3.60
N ASP A 93 16.11 -12.21 -4.49
CA ASP A 93 16.81 -10.92 -4.66
C ASP A 93 15.90 -9.83 -5.24
N TRP A 94 14.87 -10.19 -6.02
CA TRP A 94 13.86 -9.24 -6.46
C TRP A 94 13.06 -8.71 -5.27
N ARG A 95 12.69 -9.58 -4.32
CA ARG A 95 12.04 -9.13 -3.09
C ARG A 95 12.98 -8.26 -2.28
N HIS A 96 14.25 -8.63 -2.17
CA HIS A 96 15.24 -7.85 -1.42
C HIS A 96 15.42 -6.46 -2.03
N ALA A 97 15.64 -6.36 -3.34
CA ALA A 97 15.78 -5.10 -4.07
C ALA A 97 14.50 -4.24 -3.99
N ARG A 98 13.31 -4.84 -4.16
CA ARG A 98 12.05 -4.10 -3.92
C ARG A 98 11.87 -3.70 -2.47
N ASP A 99 12.29 -4.52 -1.50
CA ASP A 99 12.17 -4.22 -0.08
C ASP A 99 13.12 -3.09 0.37
N HIS A 100 14.30 -2.97 -0.23
CA HIS A 100 15.24 -1.86 0.03
C HIS A 100 14.76 -0.56 -0.62
N GLY A 101 14.17 -0.63 -1.82
CA GLY A 101 13.63 0.53 -2.54
C GLY A 101 12.20 0.93 -2.14
N LYS A 102 11.43 0.09 -1.44
CA LYS A 102 9.99 0.36 -1.18
C LYS A 102 9.74 1.65 -0.41
N PHE A 103 10.70 2.05 0.43
CA PHE A 103 10.62 3.27 1.22
C PHE A 103 11.40 4.43 0.62
N ASP A 104 12.16 4.24 -0.45
CA ASP A 104 12.91 5.35 -1.06
C ASP A 104 11.94 6.39 -1.67
N ARG A 105 10.83 5.91 -2.24
CA ARG A 105 9.78 6.78 -2.82
C ARG A 105 8.96 7.54 -1.79
N ILE A 106 9.04 7.21 -0.49
CA ILE A 106 8.25 7.88 0.55
C ILE A 106 8.64 9.36 0.68
N VAL A 107 9.91 9.69 0.40
CA VAL A 107 10.44 11.06 0.45
C VAL A 107 9.89 11.88 -0.72
N GLU A 108 9.86 11.30 -1.91
CA GLU A 108 9.27 11.92 -3.10
C GLU A 108 7.76 12.13 -2.91
N PHE A 109 7.07 11.11 -2.37
CA PHE A 109 5.65 11.21 -2.02
C PHE A 109 5.38 12.37 -1.06
N GLY A 110 6.14 12.44 0.04
CA GLY A 110 6.02 13.53 1.02
C GLY A 110 6.29 14.91 0.43
N ALA A 111 7.26 15.02 -0.48
CA ALA A 111 7.56 16.26 -1.19
C ALA A 111 6.43 16.69 -2.16
N ALA A 112 5.65 15.74 -2.69
CA ALA A 112 4.55 15.99 -3.59
C ALA A 112 3.21 16.31 -2.89
N LEU A 113 3.06 16.00 -1.59
CA LEU A 113 1.83 16.27 -0.82
C LEU A 113 1.33 17.73 -0.87
N PRO A 114 2.19 18.77 -0.82
CA PRO A 114 1.73 20.15 -0.97
C PRO A 114 1.03 20.42 -2.32
N ARG A 115 1.51 19.82 -3.41
CA ARG A 115 0.89 19.93 -4.74
C ARG A 115 -0.48 19.26 -4.75
N LEU A 116 -0.58 18.04 -4.21
CA LEU A 116 -1.86 17.36 -4.04
C LEU A 116 -2.86 18.21 -3.25
N ARG A 117 -2.47 18.75 -2.10
CA ARG A 117 -3.38 19.55 -1.26
C ARG A 117 -3.89 20.81 -1.93
N ARG A 118 -3.06 21.45 -2.77
CA ARG A 118 -3.53 22.60 -3.59
C ARG A 118 -4.60 22.16 -4.57
N ARG A 119 -4.40 21.05 -5.28
CA ARG A 119 -5.38 20.52 -6.23
C ARG A 119 -6.66 20.05 -5.54
N LEU A 120 -6.56 19.29 -4.44
CA LEU A 120 -7.72 18.87 -3.65
C LEU A 120 -8.57 20.06 -3.20
N ARG A 121 -7.93 21.13 -2.70
CA ARG A 121 -8.67 22.35 -2.31
C ARG A 121 -9.42 22.95 -3.49
N SER A 122 -8.84 22.97 -4.69
CA SER A 122 -9.51 23.48 -5.89
C SER A 122 -10.66 22.58 -6.33
N ASP A 123 -10.39 21.27 -6.46
CA ASP A 123 -11.37 20.31 -6.99
C ASP A 123 -12.57 20.15 -6.05
N LEU A 124 -12.38 20.27 -4.73
CA LEU A 124 -13.46 20.25 -3.75
C LEU A 124 -14.41 21.44 -3.86
N GLN A 125 -14.01 22.55 -4.49
CA GLN A 125 -14.86 23.73 -4.72
C GLN A 125 -15.65 23.68 -6.02
N LEU A 126 -15.45 22.68 -6.88
CA LEU A 126 -16.19 22.57 -8.13
C LEU A 126 -17.70 22.50 -7.89
N ALA A 127 -18.47 23.13 -8.77
CA ALA A 127 -19.93 23.01 -8.78
C ALA A 127 -20.34 21.57 -9.13
N GLY A 128 -21.52 21.13 -8.64
CA GLY A 128 -22.00 19.77 -8.89
C GLY A 128 -21.12 18.67 -8.28
N PHE A 129 -21.09 17.50 -8.94
CA PHE A 129 -20.27 16.33 -8.60
C PHE A 129 -19.56 15.76 -9.85
N PRO A 130 -18.73 16.55 -10.54
CA PRO A 130 -17.92 16.05 -11.64
C PRO A 130 -16.85 15.08 -11.12
N ARG A 131 -16.28 14.28 -12.04
CA ARG A 131 -15.25 13.28 -11.75
C ARG A 131 -14.15 13.78 -10.82
N ALA A 132 -13.57 14.94 -11.12
CA ALA A 132 -12.47 15.51 -10.34
C ALA A 132 -12.84 15.77 -8.87
N LYS A 133 -14.04 16.30 -8.61
CA LYS A 133 -14.50 16.59 -7.25
C LYS A 133 -14.70 15.33 -6.42
N VAL A 134 -15.33 14.32 -7.01
CA VAL A 134 -15.59 13.06 -6.30
C VAL A 134 -14.29 12.31 -6.02
N LEU A 135 -13.35 12.31 -6.97
CA LEU A 135 -12.01 11.78 -6.73
C LEU A 135 -11.28 12.56 -5.63
N ALA A 136 -11.42 13.88 -5.57
CA ALA A 136 -10.87 14.69 -4.48
C ALA A 136 -11.49 14.37 -3.12
N ILE A 137 -12.81 14.13 -3.05
CA ILE A 137 -13.50 13.67 -1.82
C ILE A 137 -12.91 12.32 -1.37
N VAL A 138 -12.79 11.36 -2.28
CA VAL A 138 -12.26 10.01 -1.96
C VAL A 138 -10.81 10.08 -1.51
N VAL A 139 -9.98 10.88 -2.16
CA VAL A 139 -8.56 11.04 -1.78
C VAL A 139 -8.41 11.78 -0.46
N ALA A 140 -9.24 12.80 -0.18
CA ALA A 140 -9.26 13.47 1.11
C ALA A 140 -9.64 12.50 2.24
N LEU A 141 -10.70 11.70 2.03
CA LEU A 141 -11.11 10.66 2.97
C LEU A 141 -10.04 9.58 3.16
N MET A 142 -9.35 9.19 2.09
CA MET A 142 -8.24 8.25 2.17
C MET A 142 -7.07 8.80 2.99
N ALA A 143 -6.74 10.08 2.82
CA ALA A 143 -5.66 10.73 3.54
C ALA A 143 -5.97 10.83 5.05
N ASP A 144 -7.22 11.13 5.39
CA ASP A 144 -7.70 11.24 6.78
C ASP A 144 -7.77 9.88 7.48
N THR A 145 -8.34 8.88 6.81
CA THR A 145 -8.67 7.61 7.46
C THR A 145 -7.64 6.50 7.24
N LEU A 146 -6.74 6.67 6.26
CA LEU A 146 -5.83 5.63 5.75
C LEU A 146 -6.57 4.35 5.30
N LEU A 147 -7.85 4.44 4.94
CA LEU A 147 -8.60 3.32 4.41
C LEU A 147 -8.00 2.82 3.09
N ARG A 148 -8.23 1.55 2.80
CA ARG A 148 -7.83 0.97 1.51
C ARG A 148 -8.81 1.44 0.45
N VAL A 149 -8.30 1.73 -0.74
CA VAL A 149 -9.15 2.04 -1.89
C VAL A 149 -10.11 0.89 -2.22
N GLY A 150 -9.67 -0.37 -2.13
CA GLY A 150 -10.51 -1.50 -2.53
C GLY A 150 -10.52 -1.69 -4.05
N ASN A 151 -11.17 -2.74 -4.51
CA ASN A 151 -11.42 -3.02 -5.93
C ASN A 151 -12.61 -3.99 -6.00
N ASP A 152 -13.50 -3.79 -6.97
CA ASP A 152 -14.74 -4.55 -7.15
C ASP A 152 -14.55 -6.07 -7.24
N ALA A 153 -13.40 -6.52 -7.74
CA ALA A 153 -13.06 -7.94 -7.76
C ALA A 153 -13.11 -8.57 -6.35
N TYR A 154 -12.73 -7.82 -5.31
CA TYR A 154 -12.78 -8.29 -3.91
C TYR A 154 -14.18 -8.27 -3.30
N VAL A 155 -15.06 -7.38 -3.77
CA VAL A 155 -16.45 -7.32 -3.30
C VAL A 155 -17.20 -8.57 -3.73
N ARG A 156 -17.12 -8.91 -5.03
CA ARG A 156 -17.82 -10.06 -5.60
C ARG A 156 -17.36 -11.39 -5.00
N SER A 157 -16.06 -11.52 -4.69
CA SER A 157 -15.51 -12.80 -4.23
C SER A 157 -15.54 -13.00 -2.70
N ASN A 158 -15.54 -11.91 -1.91
CA ASN A 158 -15.33 -12.00 -0.46
C ASN A 158 -16.33 -11.20 0.38
N GLY A 159 -17.21 -10.40 -0.23
CA GLY A 159 -18.06 -9.46 0.50
C GLY A 159 -17.26 -8.43 1.32
N THR A 160 -16.06 -8.08 0.85
CA THR A 160 -15.17 -7.11 1.52
C THR A 160 -15.06 -5.82 0.71
N PHE A 161 -15.12 -4.69 1.38
CA PHE A 161 -15.16 -3.37 0.78
C PHE A 161 -13.88 -2.56 1.07
N GLY A 162 -13.61 -1.60 0.19
CA GLY A 162 -12.73 -0.44 0.40
C GLY A 162 -13.39 0.82 -0.17
N LEU A 163 -12.73 1.97 -0.07
CA LEU A 163 -13.27 3.28 -0.43
C LEU A 163 -14.04 3.31 -1.76
N SER A 164 -13.45 2.85 -2.86
CA SER A 164 -14.08 2.87 -4.20
C SER A 164 -15.31 1.97 -4.31
N THR A 165 -15.52 1.07 -3.34
CA THR A 165 -16.59 0.07 -3.36
C THR A 165 -17.59 0.26 -2.22
N LEU A 166 -17.45 1.33 -1.44
CA LEU A 166 -18.40 1.62 -0.37
C LEU A 166 -19.79 1.90 -0.95
N ARG A 167 -20.81 1.51 -0.18
CA ARG A 167 -22.22 1.69 -0.53
C ARG A 167 -22.86 2.66 0.46
N ASN A 168 -24.00 3.23 0.08
CA ASN A 168 -24.75 4.17 0.92
C ASN A 168 -25.08 3.63 2.32
N ARG A 169 -25.28 2.33 2.45
CA ARG A 169 -25.53 1.63 3.74
C ARG A 169 -24.30 1.51 4.66
N HIS A 170 -23.10 1.85 4.18
CA HIS A 170 -21.86 1.72 4.97
C HIS A 170 -21.49 3.03 5.68
N ILE A 171 -22.31 4.07 5.58
CA ILE A 171 -22.06 5.36 6.23
C ILE A 171 -23.29 5.80 7.03
N ASP A 172 -23.04 6.22 8.26
CA ASP A 172 -24.00 6.88 9.12
C ASP A 172 -23.58 8.33 9.32
N PHE A 173 -24.53 9.25 9.20
CA PHE A 173 -24.28 10.66 9.48
C PHE A 173 -24.79 11.03 10.86
N LEU A 174 -23.90 11.53 11.71
CA LEU A 174 -24.19 11.86 13.10
C LEU A 174 -24.77 13.27 13.24
N ARG A 175 -25.47 13.51 14.35
CA ARG A 175 -26.16 14.80 14.61
C ARG A 175 -25.20 15.97 14.82
N ASP A 176 -23.99 15.69 15.29
CA ASP A 176 -22.93 16.68 15.58
C ASP A 176 -22.08 17.04 14.35
N GLY A 177 -22.51 16.65 13.15
CA GLY A 177 -21.82 16.95 11.89
C GLY A 177 -20.72 15.96 11.51
N ARG A 178 -20.44 14.96 12.35
CA ARG A 178 -19.52 13.86 12.02
C ARG A 178 -20.20 12.79 11.18
N ALA A 179 -19.40 11.87 10.64
CA ALA A 179 -19.90 10.63 10.03
C ALA A 179 -19.12 9.42 10.54
N ARG A 180 -19.72 8.24 10.39
CA ARG A 180 -19.13 6.97 10.79
C ARG A 180 -19.27 5.97 9.66
N LEU A 181 -18.15 5.38 9.26
CA LEU A 181 -18.11 4.29 8.28
C LEU A 181 -18.12 2.95 9.00
N HIS A 182 -19.03 2.07 8.63
CA HIS A 182 -19.12 0.72 9.16
C HIS A 182 -19.25 -0.31 8.03
N PHE A 183 -18.20 -1.14 7.85
CA PHE A 183 -18.18 -2.14 6.76
C PHE A 183 -17.16 -3.25 7.01
N ARG A 184 -17.34 -4.38 6.31
CA ARG A 184 -16.36 -5.47 6.32
C ARG A 184 -15.25 -5.19 5.32
N GLY A 185 -14.02 -5.02 5.78
CA GLY A 185 -12.84 -4.74 4.96
C GLY A 185 -12.00 -5.98 4.60
N LYS A 186 -10.80 -5.74 4.06
CA LYS A 186 -9.87 -6.79 3.62
C LYS A 186 -9.61 -7.81 4.74
N GLY A 187 -9.65 -9.10 4.39
CA GLY A 187 -9.48 -10.18 5.36
C GLY A 187 -10.70 -10.45 6.23
N GLY A 188 -11.82 -9.79 5.93
CA GLY A 188 -13.07 -9.96 6.65
C GLY A 188 -13.16 -9.16 7.96
N GLN A 189 -12.16 -8.33 8.27
CA GLN A 189 -12.12 -7.49 9.46
C GLN A 189 -13.25 -6.44 9.41
N MET A 190 -13.92 -6.21 10.53
CA MET A 190 -14.87 -5.10 10.64
C MET A 190 -14.12 -3.78 10.78
N HIS A 191 -14.48 -2.82 9.92
CA HIS A 191 -13.99 -1.46 9.95
C HIS A 191 -15.08 -0.59 10.56
N ASP A 192 -14.68 0.18 11.55
CA ASP A 192 -15.47 1.21 12.20
C ASP A 192 -14.59 2.46 12.27
N VAL A 193 -14.95 3.50 11.51
CA VAL A 193 -14.09 4.66 11.28
C VAL A 193 -14.90 5.95 11.38
N ALA A 194 -14.54 6.81 12.33
CA ALA A 194 -15.09 8.16 12.44
C ALA A 194 -14.48 9.10 11.40
N ILE A 195 -15.27 10.06 10.93
CA ILE A 195 -14.86 11.16 10.06
C ILE A 195 -15.30 12.45 10.76
N ASP A 196 -14.31 13.21 11.24
CA ASP A 196 -14.56 14.40 12.07
C ASP A 196 -14.59 15.71 11.26
N ASP A 197 -14.05 15.73 10.03
CA ASP A 197 -14.09 16.91 9.16
C ASP A 197 -15.51 17.18 8.64
N ALA A 198 -16.23 18.09 9.31
CA ALA A 198 -17.59 18.47 8.95
C ALA A 198 -17.74 18.96 7.49
N LYS A 199 -16.71 19.59 6.91
CA LYS A 199 -16.75 20.03 5.50
C LYS A 199 -16.70 18.83 4.58
N LEU A 200 -15.81 17.88 4.86
CA LEU A 200 -15.72 16.63 4.11
C LEU A 200 -17.01 15.81 4.26
N VAL A 201 -17.55 15.69 5.48
CA VAL A 201 -18.81 14.98 5.75
C VAL A 201 -19.97 15.58 4.94
N LYS A 202 -20.07 16.91 4.85
CA LYS A 202 -21.10 17.58 4.03
C LYS A 202 -20.97 17.21 2.54
N GLN A 203 -19.75 17.11 2.01
CA GLN A 203 -19.54 16.68 0.63
C GLN A 203 -19.90 15.21 0.42
N ILE A 204 -19.52 14.33 1.36
CA ILE A 204 -19.86 12.90 1.30
C ILE A 204 -21.37 12.70 1.37
N ARG A 205 -22.08 13.43 2.23
CA ARG A 205 -23.56 13.37 2.34
C ARG A 205 -24.23 13.72 1.02
N ARG A 206 -23.77 14.77 0.35
CA ARG A 206 -24.31 15.17 -0.96
C ARG A 206 -23.94 14.18 -2.07
N CYS A 207 -22.77 13.56 -2.00
CA CYS A 207 -22.38 12.49 -2.91
C CYS A 207 -23.29 11.24 -2.75
N GLN A 208 -23.63 10.88 -1.51
CA GLN A 208 -24.56 9.79 -1.18
C GLN A 208 -25.97 10.00 -1.77
N GLN A 209 -26.40 11.25 -1.98
CA GLN A 209 -27.71 11.60 -2.54
C GLN A 209 -27.80 11.41 -4.06
N LEU A 210 -26.69 11.17 -4.74
CA LEU A 210 -26.73 10.81 -6.16
C LEU A 210 -27.46 9.46 -6.34
N PRO A 211 -28.18 9.23 -7.45
CA PRO A 211 -28.95 8.00 -7.65
C PRO A 211 -28.02 6.79 -7.77
N GLY A 212 -28.33 5.69 -7.10
CA GLY A 212 -27.53 4.47 -7.11
C GLY A 212 -27.23 3.93 -5.72
N GLN A 213 -26.45 2.84 -5.66
CA GLN A 213 -26.07 2.20 -4.39
C GLN A 213 -24.65 2.59 -3.92
N SER A 214 -23.81 3.07 -4.83
CA SER A 214 -22.42 3.41 -4.57
C SER A 214 -22.32 4.72 -3.79
N LEU A 215 -21.50 4.73 -2.73
CA LEU A 215 -21.30 5.93 -1.92
C LEU A 215 -20.54 7.02 -2.69
N PHE A 216 -19.58 6.63 -3.52
CA PHE A 216 -18.79 7.53 -4.34
C PHE A 216 -19.07 7.29 -5.81
N GLN A 217 -19.70 8.29 -6.41
CA GLN A 217 -20.09 8.29 -7.81
C GLN A 217 -20.12 9.74 -8.30
N TYR A 218 -19.85 9.96 -9.57
CA TYR A 218 -19.79 11.27 -10.20
C TYR A 218 -20.75 11.35 -11.37
N ARG A 219 -21.12 12.56 -11.77
CA ARG A 219 -21.76 12.80 -13.06
C ARG A 219 -20.67 13.03 -14.10
N ASP A 220 -20.72 12.25 -15.19
CA ASP A 220 -19.91 12.50 -16.36
C ASP A 220 -20.48 13.67 -17.20
N ASP A 221 -19.82 13.97 -18.31
CA ASP A 221 -20.16 15.10 -19.17
C ASP A 221 -21.54 14.92 -19.84
N ASP A 222 -22.00 13.68 -19.99
CA ASP A 222 -23.34 13.33 -20.49
C ASP A 222 -24.41 13.37 -19.38
N GLY A 223 -24.03 13.72 -18.14
CA GLY A 223 -24.91 13.78 -16.97
C GLY A 223 -25.21 12.42 -16.34
N THR A 224 -24.63 11.34 -16.87
CA THR A 224 -24.78 9.97 -16.41
C THR A 224 -23.97 9.73 -15.14
N VAL A 225 -24.52 8.94 -14.21
CA VAL A 225 -23.86 8.66 -12.94
C VAL A 225 -22.92 7.46 -13.09
N GLN A 226 -21.64 7.70 -12.82
CA GLN A 226 -20.57 6.70 -12.91
C GLN A 226 -19.99 6.42 -11.52
N PRO A 227 -19.77 5.13 -11.16
CA PRO A 227 -19.08 4.79 -9.92
C PRO A 227 -17.61 5.20 -9.99
N VAL A 228 -17.01 5.45 -8.83
CA VAL A 228 -15.55 5.60 -8.73
C VAL A 228 -14.91 4.22 -8.61
N ASP A 229 -13.92 3.92 -9.46
CA ASP A 229 -13.08 2.73 -9.33
C ASP A 229 -11.67 3.04 -8.81
N SER A 230 -10.89 1.97 -8.55
CA SER A 230 -9.52 2.09 -8.05
C SER A 230 -8.56 2.73 -9.05
N ASP A 231 -8.82 2.58 -10.35
CA ASP A 231 -7.93 3.03 -11.41
C ASP A 231 -8.11 4.53 -11.64
N ALA A 232 -9.33 5.04 -11.54
CA ALA A 232 -9.65 6.46 -11.51
C ALA A 232 -8.96 7.16 -10.34
N ILE A 233 -8.97 6.57 -9.14
CA ILE A 233 -8.29 7.13 -7.96
C ILE A 233 -6.77 7.17 -8.18
N ASN A 234 -6.16 6.05 -8.58
CA ASN A 234 -4.71 6.03 -8.81
C ASN A 234 -4.29 6.90 -10.00
N GLY A 235 -5.13 6.98 -11.04
CA GLY A 235 -4.94 7.90 -12.17
C GLY A 235 -4.91 9.35 -11.72
N TYR A 236 -5.88 9.77 -10.91
CA TYR A 236 -5.92 11.09 -10.31
C TYR A 236 -4.68 11.39 -9.47
N LEU A 237 -4.22 10.45 -8.64
CA LEU A 237 -2.99 10.63 -7.85
C LEU A 237 -1.76 10.85 -8.75
N ARG A 238 -1.61 10.06 -9.82
CA ARG A 238 -0.49 10.21 -10.77
C ARG A 238 -0.50 11.57 -11.46
N GLU A 239 -1.64 11.96 -12.03
CA GLU A 239 -1.83 13.26 -12.70
C GLU A 239 -1.51 14.42 -11.74
N VAL A 240 -2.08 14.37 -10.55
CA VAL A 240 -2.03 15.48 -9.61
C VAL A 240 -0.70 15.58 -8.90
N MET A 241 -0.02 14.47 -8.61
CA MET A 241 1.25 14.49 -7.88
C MET A 241 2.47 14.50 -8.80
N GLY A 242 2.33 14.15 -10.08
CA GLY A 242 3.42 14.19 -11.07
C GLY A 242 4.45 13.07 -10.88
N GLY A 243 4.05 11.93 -10.33
CA GLY A 243 4.89 10.75 -10.14
C GLY A 243 4.04 9.48 -10.09
N GLU A 244 4.69 8.32 -10.18
CA GLU A 244 4.05 6.99 -10.13
C GLU A 244 3.62 6.60 -8.70
N PHE A 245 2.81 7.46 -8.09
CA PHE A 245 2.23 7.27 -6.77
C PHE A 245 0.86 6.61 -6.84
N SER A 246 0.51 5.93 -5.77
CA SER A 246 -0.72 5.17 -5.61
C SER A 246 -1.31 5.37 -4.22
N ALA A 247 -2.53 4.87 -4.04
CA ALA A 247 -3.18 4.80 -2.74
C ALA A 247 -2.36 4.04 -1.67
N LYS A 248 -1.47 3.12 -2.08
CA LYS A 248 -0.59 2.41 -1.15
C LYS A 248 0.40 3.39 -0.49
N ASP A 249 0.89 4.36 -1.24
CA ASP A 249 1.91 5.29 -0.75
C ASP A 249 1.36 6.20 0.37
N PHE A 250 0.06 6.55 0.35
CA PHE A 250 -0.61 7.19 1.50
C PHE A 250 -0.56 6.37 2.77
N ARG A 251 -0.85 5.08 2.67
CA ARG A 251 -0.83 4.18 3.83
C ARG A 251 0.59 4.02 4.37
N THR A 252 1.59 3.99 3.50
CA THR A 252 3.01 3.94 3.89
C THR A 252 3.45 5.25 4.55
N TRP A 253 3.10 6.40 3.95
CA TRP A 253 3.35 7.73 4.53
C TRP A 253 2.68 7.88 5.90
N GLY A 254 1.38 7.61 6.00
CA GLY A 254 0.62 7.73 7.24
C GLY A 254 1.11 6.78 8.34
N ALA A 255 1.47 5.54 8.00
CA ALA A 255 2.06 4.61 8.98
C ALA A 255 3.42 5.07 9.49
N THR A 256 4.27 5.55 8.59
CA THR A 256 5.60 6.08 8.95
C THR A 256 5.45 7.35 9.78
N LEU A 257 4.52 8.23 9.45
CA LEU A 257 4.23 9.46 10.19
C LEU A 257 3.70 9.17 11.60
N ALA A 258 2.77 8.23 11.74
CA ALA A 258 2.25 7.82 13.04
C ALA A 258 3.37 7.22 13.91
N ALA A 259 4.21 6.35 13.35
CA ALA A 259 5.36 5.79 14.06
C ALA A 259 6.37 6.88 14.46
N PHE A 260 6.73 7.77 13.53
CA PHE A 260 7.64 8.88 13.77
C PHE A 260 7.13 9.79 14.89
N ARG A 261 5.86 10.21 14.82
CA ARG A 261 5.24 11.08 15.83
C ARG A 261 5.26 10.45 17.20
N ARG A 262 4.92 9.16 17.29
CA ARG A 262 4.90 8.44 18.56
C ARG A 262 6.30 8.26 19.14
N LEU A 263 7.26 7.78 18.34
CA LEU A 263 8.63 7.55 18.78
C LEU A 263 9.36 8.84 19.15
N ALA A 264 9.13 9.94 18.42
CA ALA A 264 9.76 11.23 18.71
C ALA A 264 9.34 11.83 20.07
N GLN A 265 8.25 11.32 20.67
CA GLN A 265 7.73 11.75 21.97
C GLN A 265 8.07 10.77 23.10
N LEU A 266 8.72 9.65 22.80
CA LEU A 266 9.08 8.64 23.77
C LEU A 266 10.59 8.71 24.05
N PRO A 267 11.02 8.96 25.30
CA PRO A 267 12.43 8.85 25.66
C PRO A 267 12.92 7.40 25.50
N LEU A 268 14.24 7.23 25.42
CA LEU A 268 14.82 5.89 25.54
C LEU A 268 14.58 5.35 26.96
N PRO A 269 14.29 4.05 27.11
CA PRO A 269 14.07 3.48 28.43
C PRO A 269 15.39 3.37 29.20
N GLU A 270 15.38 3.75 30.46
CA GLU A 270 16.56 3.66 31.34
C GLU A 270 17.02 2.21 31.52
N GLY A 271 18.33 1.99 31.48
CA GLY A 271 18.91 0.68 31.76
C GLY A 271 19.01 0.46 33.27
N LYS A 272 18.48 -0.67 33.76
CA LYS A 272 18.51 -1.04 35.20
C LYS A 272 19.92 -1.14 35.82
N ARG A 273 20.97 -1.25 34.99
CA ARG A 273 22.39 -1.48 35.41
C ARG A 273 23.42 -0.72 34.55
N SER A 274 23.00 0.04 33.54
CA SER A 274 23.88 0.80 32.63
C SER A 274 23.11 1.98 32.05
N ALA A 275 23.80 3.06 31.67
CA ALA A 275 23.18 4.19 30.97
C ALA A 275 22.54 3.78 29.62
N THR A 276 22.96 2.67 29.03
CA THR A 276 22.44 2.16 27.76
C THR A 276 21.16 1.33 27.94
N PRO A 277 20.09 1.58 27.16
CA PRO A 277 18.88 0.76 27.16
C PRO A 277 19.13 -0.69 26.74
N SER A 278 18.48 -1.66 27.39
CA SER A 278 18.51 -3.05 26.93
C SER A 278 17.73 -3.24 25.61
N GLU A 279 18.21 -4.12 24.72
CA GLU A 279 17.53 -4.44 23.46
C GLU A 279 16.09 -4.90 23.67
N ARG A 280 15.83 -5.66 24.75
CA ARG A 280 14.48 -6.11 25.11
C ARG A 280 13.54 -4.95 25.45
N ALA A 281 14.05 -3.90 26.10
CA ALA A 281 13.26 -2.70 26.42
C ALA A 281 12.96 -1.89 25.16
N LEU A 282 13.96 -1.70 24.29
CA LEU A 282 13.79 -1.03 23.00
C LEU A 282 12.76 -1.75 22.14
N ALA A 283 12.91 -3.06 21.95
CA ALA A 283 12.00 -3.88 21.17
C ALA A 283 10.57 -3.89 21.70
N ARG A 284 10.37 -3.76 23.02
CA ARG A 284 9.04 -3.65 23.64
C ARG A 284 8.34 -2.35 23.22
N ILE A 285 9.04 -1.22 23.27
CA ILE A 285 8.49 0.08 22.86
C ILE A 285 8.18 0.06 21.36
N GLU A 286 9.12 -0.40 20.52
CA GLU A 286 8.86 -0.51 19.08
C GLU A 286 7.67 -1.42 18.77
N LYS A 287 7.52 -2.54 19.49
CA LYS A 287 6.37 -3.44 19.31
C LYS A 287 5.06 -2.75 19.69
N ALA A 288 5.04 -1.95 20.76
CA ALA A 288 3.87 -1.18 21.16
C ALA A 288 3.49 -0.16 20.08
N VAL A 289 4.46 0.64 19.61
CA VAL A 289 4.24 1.62 18.53
C VAL A 289 3.75 0.94 17.25
N VAL A 290 4.37 -0.17 16.85
CA VAL A 290 3.91 -0.95 15.68
C VAL A 290 2.48 -1.45 15.87
N GLY A 291 2.11 -1.85 17.09
CA GLY A 291 0.75 -2.26 17.46
C GLY A 291 -0.26 -1.15 17.25
N GLU A 292 0.00 0.04 17.79
CA GLU A 292 -0.82 1.25 17.61
C GLU A 292 -1.01 1.58 16.12
N VAL A 293 0.09 1.62 15.36
CA VAL A 293 0.04 1.91 13.91
C VAL A 293 -0.70 0.81 13.14
N ALA A 294 -0.54 -0.45 13.52
CA ALA A 294 -1.23 -1.57 12.89
C ALA A 294 -2.75 -1.51 13.11
N GLN A 295 -3.18 -1.09 14.30
CA GLN A 295 -4.59 -0.83 14.61
C GLN A 295 -5.14 0.29 13.72
N ALA A 296 -4.46 1.44 13.65
CA ALA A 296 -4.86 2.55 12.79
C ALA A 296 -4.98 2.16 11.31
N LEU A 297 -4.04 1.34 10.81
CA LEU A 297 -4.05 0.88 9.42
C LEU A 297 -5.00 -0.28 9.14
N ARG A 298 -5.52 -0.94 10.18
CA ARG A 298 -6.29 -2.20 10.10
C ARG A 298 -5.49 -3.26 9.35
N ASN A 299 -4.37 -3.61 9.98
CA ASN A 299 -3.33 -4.52 9.51
C ASN A 299 -2.81 -5.37 10.67
N THR A 300 -2.14 -6.48 10.37
CA THR A 300 -1.34 -7.17 11.41
C THR A 300 -0.06 -6.38 11.71
N PRO A 301 0.45 -6.43 12.96
CA PRO A 301 1.73 -5.79 13.32
C PRO A 301 2.89 -6.19 12.41
N ALA A 302 3.00 -7.48 12.08
CA ALA A 302 4.04 -8.00 11.19
C ALA A 302 3.97 -7.38 9.78
N VAL A 303 2.77 -7.29 9.20
CA VAL A 303 2.59 -6.66 7.87
C VAL A 303 2.86 -5.15 7.95
N CYS A 304 2.44 -4.49 9.03
CA CYS A 304 2.65 -3.06 9.23
C CYS A 304 4.15 -2.73 9.30
N ARG A 305 4.88 -3.40 10.19
CA ARG A 305 6.34 -3.23 10.36
C ARG A 305 7.10 -3.54 9.07
N LYS A 306 6.74 -4.64 8.38
CA LYS A 306 7.45 -5.05 7.16
C LYS A 306 7.16 -4.15 5.96
N SER A 307 5.95 -3.62 5.82
CA SER A 307 5.49 -3.09 4.51
C SER A 307 5.04 -1.63 4.51
N TYR A 308 4.83 -1.02 5.68
CA TYR A 308 4.23 0.33 5.77
C TYR A 308 5.06 1.32 6.59
N ILE A 309 5.84 0.88 7.57
CA ILE A 309 6.66 1.78 8.39
C ILE A 309 8.10 1.81 7.86
N ASP A 310 8.60 2.98 7.44
CA ASP A 310 10.01 3.13 7.07
C ASP A 310 10.91 2.81 8.27
N PRO A 311 11.82 1.81 8.19
CA PRO A 311 12.61 1.37 9.33
C PRO A 311 13.57 2.44 9.87
N THR A 312 13.87 3.48 9.08
CA THR A 312 14.72 4.58 9.52
C THR A 312 14.15 5.33 10.72
N VAL A 313 12.84 5.32 10.95
CA VAL A 313 12.26 5.96 12.15
C VAL A 313 12.65 5.20 13.42
N PHE A 314 12.75 3.87 13.38
CA PHE A 314 13.21 3.08 14.54
C PHE A 314 14.69 3.32 14.81
N ALA A 315 15.53 3.31 13.77
CA ALA A 315 16.94 3.64 13.90
C ALA A 315 17.14 5.07 14.45
N GLY A 316 16.39 6.04 13.91
CA GLY A 316 16.46 7.43 14.38
C GLY A 316 15.98 7.61 15.81
N TRP A 317 15.07 6.79 16.30
CA TRP A 317 14.64 6.81 17.70
C TRP A 317 15.71 6.25 18.62
N ARG A 318 16.31 5.10 18.26
CA ARG A 318 17.42 4.49 19.02
C ARG A 318 18.65 5.40 19.10
N GLU A 319 18.86 6.24 18.10
CA GLU A 319 19.94 7.24 18.04
C GLU A 319 19.53 8.60 18.64
N GLU A 320 18.37 8.70 19.30
CA GLU A 320 17.80 9.93 19.91
C GLU A 320 17.66 11.12 18.93
N ALA A 321 17.70 10.83 17.62
CA ALA A 321 17.69 11.87 16.59
C ALA A 321 16.30 12.46 16.37
N LEU A 322 15.22 11.68 16.56
CA LEU A 322 13.87 12.11 16.16
C LEU A 322 13.38 13.35 16.91
N ALA A 323 13.68 13.45 18.21
CA ALA A 323 13.20 14.53 19.07
C ALA A 323 13.62 15.91 18.54
N SER A 324 14.87 16.02 18.06
CA SER A 324 15.40 17.26 17.47
C SER A 324 14.61 17.73 16.24
N TYR A 325 14.23 16.81 15.35
CA TYR A 325 13.41 17.12 14.17
C TYR A 325 11.98 17.51 14.55
N ALA A 326 11.45 16.90 15.60
CA ALA A 326 10.07 17.08 16.06
C ALA A 326 9.88 18.27 17.02
N ALA A 327 10.97 18.91 17.49
CA ALA A 327 10.94 19.89 18.58
C ALA A 327 9.89 21.01 18.40
N ARG A 328 9.70 21.49 17.16
CA ARG A 328 8.76 22.56 16.80
C ARG A 328 7.45 22.07 16.18
N ALA A 329 7.24 20.75 16.06
CA ALA A 329 6.03 20.20 15.48
C ALA A 329 4.87 20.29 16.48
N ARG A 330 3.79 20.98 16.10
CA ARG A 330 2.55 21.08 16.88
C ARG A 330 1.34 20.64 16.07
N GLY A 331 1.22 21.11 14.83
CA GLY A 331 0.18 20.70 13.88
C GLY A 331 0.63 19.61 12.90
N ASP A 332 -0.33 18.95 12.26
CA ASP A 332 -0.07 17.79 11.37
C ASP A 332 0.91 18.11 10.24
N ARG A 333 0.80 19.29 9.63
CA ARG A 333 1.75 19.72 8.58
C ARG A 333 3.17 19.85 9.12
N GLN A 334 3.35 20.31 10.34
CA GLN A 334 4.68 20.44 10.94
C GLN A 334 5.27 19.07 11.26
N TRP A 335 4.44 18.11 11.70
CA TRP A 335 4.85 16.71 11.88
C TRP A 335 5.30 16.07 10.57
N GLU A 336 4.55 16.30 9.49
CA GLU A 336 4.93 15.82 8.16
C GLU A 336 6.24 16.42 7.66
N MET A 337 6.43 17.74 7.84
CA MET A 337 7.68 18.41 7.45
C MET A 337 8.87 17.92 8.28
N ALA A 338 8.68 17.71 9.59
CA ALA A 338 9.70 17.16 10.49
C ALA A 338 10.14 15.76 10.03
N MET A 339 9.16 14.86 9.79
CA MET A 339 9.45 13.53 9.26
C MET A 339 10.13 13.60 7.88
N LEU A 340 9.63 14.45 6.97
CA LEU A 340 10.22 14.60 5.64
C LEU A 340 11.67 15.05 5.71
N GLY A 341 11.97 16.03 6.57
CA GLY A 341 13.32 16.52 6.81
C GLY A 341 14.25 15.42 7.35
N PHE A 342 13.77 14.65 8.32
CA PHE A 342 14.48 13.50 8.88
C PHE A 342 14.81 12.46 7.80
N LEU A 343 13.81 12.02 7.04
CA LEU A 343 13.98 11.00 6.00
C LEU A 343 14.91 11.48 4.87
N LYS A 344 14.79 12.75 4.44
CA LYS A 344 15.70 13.36 3.46
C LYS A 344 17.15 13.33 3.94
N ARG A 345 17.41 13.71 5.20
CA ARG A 345 18.78 13.69 5.76
C ARG A 345 19.34 12.28 5.83
N ARG A 346 18.55 11.29 6.27
CA ARG A 346 18.95 9.88 6.34
C ARG A 346 19.29 9.32 4.96
N ARG A 347 18.50 9.60 3.93
CA ARG A 347 18.76 9.13 2.56
C ARG A 347 19.98 9.79 1.92
N ARG A 348 20.28 11.07 2.23
CA ARG A 348 21.53 11.72 1.79
C ARG A 348 22.76 11.05 2.39
N ARG A 349 22.75 10.74 3.69
CA ARG A 349 23.84 10.05 4.39
C ARG A 349 24.09 8.61 3.93
N ARG A 350 23.14 7.96 3.26
CA ARG A 350 23.30 6.60 2.69
C ARG A 350 23.92 6.62 1.28
N LYS A 351 23.90 7.77 0.60
CA LYS A 351 24.41 7.95 -0.77
C LYS A 351 25.81 8.57 -0.82
N SER A 352 26.22 9.25 0.27
CA SER A 352 27.59 9.64 0.57
C SER A 352 28.26 8.51 1.33
#